data_AF-A0A370ANM1-F1
#
_entry.id   AF-A0A370ANM1-F1
#
_cell.length_a   1.000
_cell.length_b   1.000
_cell.length_c   1.000
_cell.angle_alpha   90.00
_cell.angle_beta   90.00
_cell.angle_gamma   90.00
#
_symmetry.space_group_name_H-M   'P 1'
#
loop_
_entity.id
_entity.type
_entity.pdbx_description
1 polymer ?
#
loop_
_entity_poly.entity_id
_entity_poly.type
_entity_poly.pdbx_seq_one_letter_code
_entity_poly.pdbx_strand_id
1 'polypeptide(L)'
;MDKKWLIPLIFFIFFVGCRLELSLPQIGVVENEKALAGVLSDTSSGRVVFSETIDTTVNYIDSVETQFSQIRTYADHLSVWENGMVENYTGLNSHFQGIQRLKSGQFIVLSGGDVNIPSSNLFIARLGSRSPQGRYRSNILQNNMPDSDDKIVAVLSIDDQMWHAGGISVLGDVLAVPLEDSDSGKIIFYDVTNPENPVLFDHYIDRPTSKSGAIALTKLSNGRFLLAAWSDSDQLENRIDFYLSNSTDFDRGFSNDSYSTWFHTEVQAANIQDANFSNFQTINFINQSDGKLFLAGLHNTSDAAPIINGSDWVDLYTVDFINDDYQTIPVITKVANKQFFCVDNHGNFDAAGGIYTDSLGSLGVYSAYFWKEDDQIQFSEFRWVDDTITIIDDGWIELYRDKNFRNSNIIIDYVDRNHRDYSDYNTISFGDRASSAKWLLPVDYQYLLFEHSNFKGKMKQLLGTGVVTEIDDLGDFYFGDITSSSHYCRIVIDDISESWIDLFEHDTFEGRRLSITAGSGGILGNYDNISVEGSSGFNDKVSSVRYQLPEGVVYKLYQHSNYEGSYITLTGNGEVEEISNLRDLSFSDKTSSSKFNL
;
A
#
# COMPACT_ATOMS: atom_id res chain seq x y z
N MET A 1 30.15 25.59 50.01
CA MET A 1 30.83 25.95 48.75
C MET A 1 29.86 25.60 47.62
N ASP A 2 28.70 26.24 47.49
CA ASP A 2 28.46 27.64 47.10
C ASP A 2 29.25 28.07 45.86
N LYS A 3 28.67 27.85 44.67
CA LYS A 3 28.75 28.77 43.52
C LYS A 3 27.47 28.67 42.67
N LYS A 4 26.58 29.64 42.85
CA LYS A 4 25.55 30.04 41.89
C LYS A 4 26.19 30.89 40.79
N TRP A 5 25.85 30.65 39.54
CA TRP A 5 26.04 31.61 38.44
C TRP A 5 24.67 32.04 37.93
N LEU A 6 24.37 33.33 38.11
CA LEU A 6 23.28 34.05 37.45
C LEU A 6 23.87 34.82 36.27
N ILE A 7 23.26 34.70 35.09
CA ILE A 7 23.48 35.59 33.95
C ILE A 7 22.10 36.15 33.57
N PRO A 8 21.88 37.47 33.50
CA PRO A 8 20.68 38.02 32.90
C PRO A 8 20.93 38.29 31.40
N LEU A 9 20.10 37.69 30.55
CA LEU A 9 20.05 38.01 29.12
C LEU A 9 19.05 39.15 28.92
N ILE A 10 19.54 40.31 28.48
CA ILE A 10 18.75 41.47 28.06
C ILE A 10 18.58 41.37 26.54
N PHE A 11 17.35 41.22 26.05
CA PHE A 11 17.02 41.39 24.62
C PHE A 11 16.47 42.79 24.38
N PHE A 12 17.19 43.59 23.60
CA PHE A 12 16.68 44.78 22.92
C PHE A 12 16.26 44.37 21.51
N ILE A 13 14.99 44.56 21.15
CA ILE A 13 14.52 44.45 19.77
C ILE A 13 14.35 45.88 19.23
N PHE A 14 15.18 46.23 18.24
CA PHE A 14 14.96 47.39 17.37
C PHE A 14 14.07 46.95 16.20
N PHE A 15 12.88 47.56 16.09
CA PHE A 15 12.10 47.53 14.85
C PHE A 15 12.65 48.61 13.90
N VAL A 16 13.32 48.20 12.82
CA VAL A 16 13.55 49.05 11.65
C VAL A 16 12.56 48.60 10.58
N GLY A 17 11.62 49.48 10.25
CA GLY A 17 10.61 49.24 9.22
C GLY A 17 11.24 49.21 7.83
N CYS A 18 11.12 48.08 7.16
CA CYS A 18 11.29 47.96 5.71
C CYS A 18 9.97 47.41 5.15
N ARG A 19 9.28 48.24 4.35
CA ARG A 19 7.98 47.93 3.73
C ARG A 19 8.27 47.22 2.41
N LEU A 20 8.11 45.90 2.36
CA LEU A 20 8.11 45.12 1.12
C LEU A 20 6.66 45.01 0.65
N GLU A 21 6.32 45.65 -0.47
CA GLU A 21 5.06 45.40 -1.20
C GLU A 21 5.26 44.18 -2.09
N LEU A 22 4.73 43.02 -1.66
CA LEU A 22 4.58 41.84 -2.50
C LEU A 22 3.15 41.81 -3.04
N SER A 23 3.02 41.92 -4.37
CA SER A 23 1.75 41.69 -5.07
C SER A 23 1.45 40.19 -5.10
N LEU A 24 0.46 39.76 -4.32
CA LEU A 24 -0.08 38.40 -4.42
C LEU A 24 -1.01 38.30 -5.65
N PRO A 25 -1.00 37.18 -6.39
CA PRO A 25 -1.94 36.96 -7.48
C PRO A 25 -3.36 36.70 -6.93
N GLN A 26 -4.36 37.24 -7.63
CA GLN A 26 -5.77 36.98 -7.36
C GLN A 26 -6.09 35.50 -7.56
N ILE A 27 -6.31 34.79 -6.46
CA ILE A 27 -6.93 33.46 -6.49
C ILE A 27 -8.44 33.67 -6.66
N GLY A 28 -8.97 33.17 -7.78
CA GLY A 28 -10.40 33.12 -8.04
C GLY A 28 -11.08 32.20 -7.04
N VAL A 29 -12.00 32.75 -6.26
CA VAL A 29 -12.89 31.99 -5.37
C VAL A 29 -13.89 31.26 -6.27
N VAL A 30 -13.79 29.94 -6.34
CA VAL A 30 -14.86 29.08 -6.82
C VAL A 30 -15.81 28.87 -5.63
N GLU A 31 -16.99 29.47 -5.69
CA GLU A 31 -18.07 29.23 -4.74
C GLU A 31 -18.55 27.78 -4.89
N ASN A 32 -18.15 26.92 -3.95
CA ASN A 32 -18.80 25.63 -3.73
C ASN A 32 -19.86 25.81 -2.63
N GLU A 33 -21.08 26.17 -3.02
CA GLU A 33 -22.25 26.05 -2.15
C GLU A 33 -22.65 24.58 -2.02
N LYS A 34 -22.26 23.90 -0.93
CA LYS A 34 -23.03 22.81 -0.30
C LYS A 34 -22.49 22.46 1.09
N ALA A 35 -23.45 22.23 2.00
CA ALA A 35 -23.34 21.82 3.42
C ALA A 35 -23.33 22.96 4.45
N LEU A 36 -24.45 23.70 4.56
CA LEU A 36 -24.81 24.33 5.84
C LEU A 36 -25.25 23.22 6.81
N ALA A 37 -24.34 22.78 7.68
CA ALA A 37 -24.68 21.96 8.83
C ALA A 37 -25.67 22.73 9.72
N GLY A 38 -26.84 22.15 9.99
CA GLY A 38 -27.84 22.72 10.87
C GLY A 38 -27.33 22.72 12.31
N VAL A 39 -26.96 23.89 12.84
CA VAL A 39 -26.67 24.06 14.27
C VAL A 39 -27.99 23.98 15.03
N LEU A 40 -28.33 22.79 15.55
CA LEU A 40 -29.40 22.64 16.54
C LEU A 40 -28.84 23.04 17.90
N SER A 41 -29.09 24.28 18.32
CA SER A 41 -28.77 24.71 19.68
C SER A 41 -29.78 24.13 20.67
N ASP A 42 -29.40 23.09 21.41
CA ASP A 42 -30.06 22.75 22.66
C ASP A 42 -29.70 23.83 23.70
N THR A 43 -30.62 24.78 23.90
CA THR A 43 -30.45 25.91 24.82
C THR A 43 -30.49 25.52 26.30
N SER A 44 -30.70 24.25 26.64
CA SER A 44 -30.75 23.78 28.02
C SER A 44 -29.40 23.26 28.55
N SER A 45 -28.46 22.90 27.68
CA SER A 45 -27.17 22.30 28.07
C SER A 45 -25.93 23.12 27.68
N GLY A 46 -26.07 24.16 26.85
CA GLY A 46 -24.93 24.97 26.37
C GLY A 46 -23.91 24.18 25.53
N ARG A 47 -24.23 22.93 25.17
CA ARG A 47 -23.39 22.05 24.36
C ARG A 47 -23.83 22.18 22.91
N VAL A 48 -22.98 22.80 22.08
CA VAL A 48 -23.14 22.75 20.62
C VAL A 48 -22.82 21.32 20.21
N VAL A 49 -23.84 20.53 19.88
CA VAL A 49 -23.68 19.21 19.27
C VAL A 49 -23.68 19.45 17.77
N PHE A 50 -22.50 19.37 17.15
CA PHE A 50 -22.44 19.18 15.71
C PHE A 50 -22.88 17.74 15.47
N SER A 51 -24.10 17.52 14.98
CA SER A 51 -24.43 16.23 14.38
C SER A 51 -23.78 16.23 13.00
N GLU A 52 -22.54 15.76 12.91
CA GLU A 52 -21.99 15.39 11.62
C GLU A 52 -22.94 14.35 11.01
N THR A 53 -23.32 14.59 9.76
CA THR A 53 -24.22 13.67 9.07
C THR A 53 -23.41 12.45 8.69
N ILE A 54 -23.79 11.27 9.18
CA ILE A 54 -23.14 9.99 8.84
C ILE A 54 -23.06 9.86 7.33
N ASP A 55 -21.85 9.74 6.81
CA ASP A 55 -21.63 9.56 5.39
C ASP A 55 -21.80 8.10 5.03
N THR A 56 -22.84 7.78 4.25
CA THR A 56 -23.06 6.43 3.71
C THR A 56 -22.83 6.39 2.20
N THR A 57 -21.92 7.22 1.68
CA THR A 57 -21.64 7.30 0.24
C THR A 57 -20.97 6.03 -0.24
N VAL A 58 -21.47 5.51 -1.35
CA VAL A 58 -20.88 4.39 -2.07
C VAL A 58 -19.83 4.92 -3.03
N ASN A 59 -18.63 4.37 -2.98
CA ASN A 59 -17.64 4.57 -4.03
C ASN A 59 -17.90 3.54 -5.13
N TYR A 60 -17.91 4.00 -6.38
CA TYR A 60 -18.18 3.18 -7.55
C TYR A 60 -16.89 2.87 -8.30
N ILE A 61 -16.80 1.66 -8.84
CA ILE A 61 -15.73 1.22 -9.75
C ILE A 61 -16.25 1.29 -11.18
N ASP A 62 -15.45 1.75 -12.14
CA ASP A 62 -15.87 1.78 -13.56
C ASP A 62 -16.06 0.39 -14.17
N SER A 63 -15.13 -0.53 -13.89
CA SER A 63 -15.23 -1.93 -14.27
C SER A 63 -14.64 -2.83 -13.18
N VAL A 64 -15.52 -3.45 -12.39
CA VAL A 64 -15.12 -4.30 -11.26
C VAL A 64 -14.30 -5.50 -11.75
N GLU A 65 -14.78 -6.19 -12.80
CA GLU A 65 -14.08 -7.35 -13.37
C GLU A 65 -12.67 -6.98 -13.90
N THR A 66 -12.55 -5.83 -14.57
CA THR A 66 -11.26 -5.34 -15.09
C THR A 66 -10.30 -5.04 -13.94
N GLN A 67 -10.71 -4.23 -12.96
CA GLN A 67 -9.84 -3.91 -11.83
C GLN A 67 -9.50 -5.16 -11.01
N PHE A 68 -10.46 -6.05 -10.77
CA PHE A 68 -10.23 -7.33 -10.09
C PHE A 68 -9.16 -8.18 -10.79
N SER A 69 -9.24 -8.29 -12.11
CA SER A 69 -8.24 -8.99 -12.93
C SER A 69 -6.85 -8.36 -12.84
N GLN A 70 -6.76 -7.07 -12.51
CA GLN A 70 -5.54 -6.27 -12.43
C GLN A 70 -4.99 -6.08 -11.01
N ILE A 71 -5.69 -6.51 -9.96
CA ILE A 71 -5.16 -6.49 -8.59
C ILE A 71 -3.87 -7.32 -8.54
N ARG A 72 -2.81 -6.82 -7.91
CA ARG A 72 -1.61 -7.63 -7.70
C ARG A 72 -1.89 -8.84 -6.82
N THR A 73 -1.27 -9.96 -7.14
CA THR A 73 -1.41 -11.19 -6.35
C THR A 73 -0.43 -11.27 -5.19
N TYR A 74 0.58 -10.41 -5.16
CA TYR A 74 1.52 -10.25 -4.05
C TYR A 74 1.24 -8.91 -3.36
N ALA A 75 1.30 -8.90 -2.03
CA ALA A 75 0.92 -7.75 -1.23
C ALA A 75 2.08 -6.80 -0.95
N ASP A 76 1.70 -5.55 -0.71
CA ASP A 76 2.48 -4.62 0.10
C ASP A 76 2.30 -4.98 1.57
N HIS A 77 3.40 -5.28 2.27
CA HIS A 77 3.36 -5.69 3.68
C HIS A 77 3.16 -4.49 4.60
N LEU A 78 2.20 -4.62 5.50
CA LEU A 78 1.84 -3.62 6.48
C LEU A 78 1.97 -4.18 7.90
N SER A 79 2.27 -3.32 8.86
CA SER A 79 2.35 -3.67 10.27
C SER A 79 2.00 -2.48 11.14
N VAL A 80 1.52 -2.73 12.35
CA VAL A 80 1.34 -1.69 13.38
C VAL A 80 1.79 -2.20 14.74
N TRP A 81 2.28 -1.30 15.58
CA TRP A 81 2.57 -1.58 16.98
C TRP A 81 1.29 -1.82 17.76
N GLU A 82 1.21 -2.93 18.51
CA GLU A 82 0.05 -3.22 19.37
C GLU A 82 -0.02 -2.31 20.61
N ASN A 83 1.12 -1.71 20.98
CA ASN A 83 1.22 -0.66 22.00
C ASN A 83 0.72 -1.08 23.40
N GLY A 84 0.89 -2.35 23.77
CA GLY A 84 0.41 -2.94 25.01
C GLY A 84 -1.12 -3.02 25.13
N MET A 85 -1.86 -2.80 24.05
CA MET A 85 -3.33 -2.79 24.07
C MET A 85 -3.93 -4.16 23.73
N VAL A 86 -3.16 -5.06 23.12
CA VAL A 86 -3.64 -6.35 22.62
C VAL A 86 -3.02 -7.48 23.44
N GLU A 87 -3.69 -7.83 24.54
CA GLU A 87 -3.30 -8.95 25.38
C GLU A 87 -3.80 -10.28 24.79
N ASN A 88 -2.99 -11.34 24.89
CA ASN A 88 -3.37 -12.73 24.63
C ASN A 88 -3.73 -13.13 23.18
N TYR A 89 -3.56 -12.26 22.17
CA TYR A 89 -3.69 -12.64 20.74
C TYR A 89 -2.40 -13.26 20.21
N THR A 90 -2.05 -14.47 20.65
CA THR A 90 -0.81 -15.16 20.25
C THR A 90 -0.99 -16.65 19.96
N GLY A 91 -2.22 -17.14 19.77
CA GLY A 91 -2.44 -18.57 19.55
C GLY A 91 -3.83 -18.94 19.05
N LEU A 92 -4.08 -20.24 18.89
CA LEU A 92 -5.25 -20.81 18.19
C LEU A 92 -6.62 -20.42 18.74
N ASN A 93 -6.68 -20.02 20.00
CA ASN A 93 -7.94 -19.66 20.64
C ASN A 93 -8.29 -18.18 20.46
N SER A 94 -7.36 -17.37 19.95
CA SER A 94 -7.48 -15.93 19.78
C SER A 94 -7.03 -15.57 18.37
N HIS A 95 -7.96 -15.17 17.50
CA HIS A 95 -7.56 -14.75 16.16
C HIS A 95 -8.39 -13.61 15.61
N PHE A 96 -7.76 -12.86 14.71
CA PHE A 96 -8.42 -11.89 13.86
C PHE A 96 -9.28 -12.61 12.83
N GLN A 97 -10.42 -12.03 12.51
CA GLN A 97 -11.51 -12.64 11.73
C GLN A 97 -11.91 -11.82 10.49
N GLY A 98 -11.64 -10.52 10.53
CA GLY A 98 -11.99 -9.58 9.49
C GLY A 98 -11.10 -8.34 9.56
N ILE A 99 -10.88 -7.69 8.43
CA ILE A 99 -10.09 -6.46 8.32
C ILE A 99 -10.77 -5.51 7.35
N GLN A 100 -10.91 -4.24 7.71
CA GLN A 100 -11.46 -3.21 6.81
C GLN A 100 -10.71 -1.89 6.95
N ARG A 101 -10.40 -1.28 5.82
CA ARG A 101 -9.94 0.10 5.76
C ARG A 101 -11.12 1.05 5.91
N LEU A 102 -10.95 2.08 6.73
CA LEU A 102 -11.97 3.12 6.93
C LEU A 102 -11.81 4.27 5.95
N LYS A 103 -12.92 4.95 5.65
CA LYS A 103 -12.95 6.16 4.81
C LYS A 103 -12.11 7.30 5.36
N SER A 104 -11.95 7.38 6.69
CA SER A 104 -11.07 8.31 7.40
C SER A 104 -9.58 8.15 7.05
N GLY A 105 -9.25 7.21 6.15
CA GLY A 105 -8.09 7.32 5.27
C GLY A 105 -6.91 6.55 5.77
N GLN A 106 -6.44 6.82 6.99
CA GLN A 106 -5.28 6.19 7.66
C GLN A 106 -5.67 5.10 8.68
N PHE A 107 -6.94 4.72 8.74
CA PHE A 107 -7.42 3.79 9.75
C PHE A 107 -7.80 2.45 9.16
N ILE A 108 -7.49 1.40 9.92
CA ILE A 108 -7.91 0.03 9.68
C ILE A 108 -8.62 -0.46 10.94
N VAL A 109 -9.70 -1.21 10.77
CA VAL A 109 -10.35 -1.95 11.84
C VAL A 109 -10.15 -3.42 11.59
N LEU A 110 -9.72 -4.15 12.61
CA LEU A 110 -9.76 -5.61 12.65
C LEU A 110 -10.86 -6.06 13.60
N SER A 111 -11.57 -7.12 13.26
CA SER A 111 -12.39 -7.88 14.20
C SER A 111 -11.65 -9.11 14.67
N GLY A 112 -11.99 -9.59 15.86
CA GLY A 112 -11.46 -10.83 16.37
C GLY A 112 -12.23 -11.31 17.60
N GLY A 113 -11.80 -12.46 18.10
CA GLY A 113 -12.33 -13.01 19.35
C GLY A 113 -11.33 -13.91 20.04
N ASP A 114 -11.55 -14.13 21.34
CA ASP A 114 -10.83 -15.10 22.16
C ASP A 114 -11.82 -16.11 22.76
N VAL A 115 -11.65 -17.39 22.46
CA VAL A 115 -12.49 -18.47 22.98
C VAL A 115 -12.27 -18.69 24.49
N ASN A 116 -11.07 -18.41 25.00
CA ASN A 116 -10.74 -18.60 26.42
C ASN A 116 -11.24 -17.46 27.30
N ILE A 117 -11.26 -16.24 26.74
CA ILE A 117 -11.80 -15.04 27.36
C ILE A 117 -12.94 -14.60 26.45
N PRO A 118 -14.12 -15.23 26.54
CA PRO A 118 -15.21 -15.04 25.58
C PRO A 118 -15.54 -13.56 25.47
N SER A 119 -15.01 -12.94 24.44
CA SER A 119 -15.11 -11.52 24.16
C SER A 119 -14.89 -11.35 22.67
N SER A 120 -15.86 -10.75 22.01
CA SER A 120 -15.65 -10.19 20.68
C SER A 120 -14.92 -8.85 20.82
N ASN A 121 -14.00 -8.59 19.89
CA ASN A 121 -13.17 -7.40 19.92
C ASN A 121 -13.10 -6.69 18.57
N LEU A 122 -13.03 -5.35 18.61
CA LEU A 122 -12.54 -4.53 17.51
C LEU A 122 -11.18 -3.93 17.89
N PHE A 123 -10.26 -3.95 16.93
CA PHE A 123 -8.93 -3.35 17.03
C PHE A 123 -8.81 -2.25 16.01
N ILE A 124 -8.54 -1.04 16.45
CA ILE A 124 -8.46 0.12 15.58
C ILE A 124 -7.01 0.51 15.45
N ALA A 125 -6.48 0.33 14.26
CA ALA A 125 -5.13 0.66 13.87
C ALA A 125 -5.11 2.00 13.13
N ARG A 126 -4.10 2.82 13.43
CA ARG A 126 -3.79 4.03 12.68
C ARG A 126 -2.43 3.87 12.02
N LEU A 127 -2.38 4.06 10.70
CA LEU A 127 -1.16 4.09 9.88
C LEU A 127 -0.69 5.54 9.73
N GLY A 128 -0.21 6.13 10.83
CA GLY A 128 0.20 7.54 10.89
C GLY A 128 1.31 7.92 9.91
N SER A 129 2.15 6.97 9.49
CA SER A 129 3.22 7.18 8.50
C SER A 129 2.71 7.25 7.05
N ARG A 130 1.44 6.89 6.81
CA ARG A 130 0.88 6.70 5.46
C ARG A 130 -0.08 7.79 5.04
N SER A 131 -0.22 7.98 3.74
CA SER A 131 -1.17 8.96 3.21
C SER A 131 -2.61 8.56 3.57
N PRO A 132 -3.48 9.50 3.97
CA PRO A 132 -4.91 9.23 4.12
C PRO A 132 -5.60 8.94 2.79
N GLN A 133 -5.02 9.37 1.66
CA GLN A 133 -5.56 9.13 0.32
C GLN A 133 -4.73 8.11 -0.46
N GLY A 134 -5.41 7.36 -1.32
CA GLY A 134 -4.79 6.37 -2.19
C GLY A 134 -4.24 5.17 -1.42
N ARG A 135 -3.22 4.54 -1.99
CA ARG A 135 -2.62 3.28 -1.51
C ARG A 135 -1.79 3.51 -0.25
N TYR A 136 -1.79 2.56 0.68
CA TYR A 136 -0.88 2.63 1.84
C TYR A 136 0.56 2.28 1.46
N ARG A 137 0.75 1.27 0.58
CA ARG A 137 2.06 0.69 0.26
C ARG A 137 2.72 0.11 1.52
N SER A 138 3.85 -0.58 1.37
CA SER A 138 4.47 -1.21 2.55
C SER A 138 4.95 -0.17 3.58
N ASN A 139 4.61 -0.35 4.86
CA ASN A 139 5.09 0.52 5.94
C ASN A 139 6.25 -0.03 6.76
N ILE A 140 6.71 -1.24 6.43
CA ILE A 140 7.83 -1.91 7.08
C ILE A 140 9.08 -1.92 6.20
N LEU A 141 9.30 -0.82 5.48
CA LEU A 141 10.42 -0.71 4.55
C LEU A 141 11.77 -0.67 5.28
N GLN A 142 11.80 -0.15 6.51
CA GLN A 142 13.01 0.00 7.33
C GLN A 142 13.12 -1.14 8.34
N ASN A 143 14.04 -2.08 8.10
CA ASN A 143 14.33 -3.21 9.01
C ASN A 143 13.11 -4.09 9.35
N ASN A 144 12.10 -4.15 8.48
CA ASN A 144 10.84 -4.86 8.72
C ASN A 144 10.07 -4.38 9.96
N MET A 145 10.21 -3.09 10.31
CA MET A 145 9.54 -2.49 11.46
C MET A 145 8.68 -1.31 11.00
N PRO A 146 7.45 -1.17 11.54
CA PRO A 146 6.60 -0.03 11.22
C PRO A 146 7.07 1.22 11.98
N ASP A 147 6.69 2.40 11.49
CA ASP A 147 6.96 3.66 12.18
C ASP A 147 6.26 3.67 13.57
N SER A 148 6.81 4.40 14.53
CA SER A 148 6.19 4.57 15.86
C SER A 148 4.79 5.22 15.85
N ASP A 149 4.44 5.92 14.77
CA ASP A 149 3.10 6.48 14.56
C ASP A 149 2.09 5.48 13.97
N ASP A 150 2.56 4.31 13.53
CA ASP A 150 1.75 3.21 13.03
C ASP A 150 1.42 2.24 14.18
N LYS A 151 0.23 2.36 14.76
CA LYS A 151 -0.12 1.66 16.01
C LYS A 151 -1.61 1.42 16.20
N ILE A 152 -1.94 0.49 17.10
CA ILE A 152 -3.27 0.37 17.68
C ILE A 152 -3.55 1.59 18.56
N VAL A 153 -4.70 2.21 18.30
CA VAL A 153 -5.18 3.43 18.98
C VAL A 153 -6.42 3.18 19.84
N ALA A 154 -7.17 2.11 19.56
CA ALA A 154 -8.30 1.68 20.39
C ALA A 154 -8.52 0.16 20.29
N VAL A 155 -9.00 -0.41 21.39
CA VAL A 155 -9.51 -1.79 21.46
C VAL A 155 -10.86 -1.74 22.14
N LEU A 156 -11.89 -2.26 21.48
CA LEU A 156 -13.26 -2.29 22.01
C LEU A 156 -13.61 -3.73 22.34
N SER A 157 -14.00 -4.00 23.59
CA SER A 157 -14.73 -5.22 23.95
C SER A 157 -16.20 -5.00 23.63
N ILE A 158 -16.74 -5.83 22.74
CA ILE A 158 -18.08 -5.63 22.17
C ILE A 158 -19.13 -6.41 22.97
N ASP A 159 -18.97 -7.72 23.07
CA ASP A 159 -19.92 -8.64 23.67
C ASP A 159 -19.18 -9.82 24.31
N ASP A 160 -19.58 -10.19 25.54
CA ASP A 160 -18.94 -11.25 26.33
C ASP A 160 -19.66 -12.62 26.21
N GLN A 161 -20.77 -12.67 25.49
CA GLN A 161 -21.52 -13.90 25.19
C GLN A 161 -21.24 -14.35 23.76
N MET A 162 -21.35 -13.41 22.81
CA MET A 162 -21.00 -13.62 21.41
C MET A 162 -19.53 -13.29 21.20
N TRP A 163 -18.69 -14.26 21.56
CA TRP A 163 -17.24 -14.11 21.61
C TRP A 163 -16.58 -13.98 20.24
N HIS A 164 -17.24 -14.41 19.17
CA HIS A 164 -16.69 -14.40 17.82
C HIS A 164 -17.21 -13.18 17.06
N ALA A 165 -16.34 -12.21 16.75
CA ALA A 165 -16.66 -11.15 15.80
C ALA A 165 -16.08 -11.50 14.43
N GLY A 166 -16.93 -11.93 13.50
CA GLY A 166 -16.56 -12.49 12.20
C GLY A 166 -16.07 -11.47 11.16
N GLY A 167 -16.18 -11.80 9.87
CA GLY A 167 -15.82 -10.93 8.76
C GLY A 167 -16.68 -9.66 8.68
N ILE A 168 -16.07 -8.50 8.94
CA ILE A 168 -16.75 -7.18 9.01
C ILE A 168 -16.85 -6.49 7.65
N SER A 169 -17.73 -5.48 7.55
CA SER A 169 -17.89 -4.65 6.34
C SER A 169 -18.08 -3.18 6.70
N VAL A 170 -17.64 -2.29 5.80
CA VAL A 170 -17.73 -0.83 5.98
C VAL A 170 -18.46 -0.20 4.80
N LEU A 171 -19.38 0.71 5.09
CA LEU A 171 -20.07 1.57 4.13
C LEU A 171 -19.96 3.03 4.58
N GLY A 172 -19.02 3.76 4.01
CA GLY A 172 -18.70 5.12 4.44
C GLY A 172 -18.27 5.16 5.91
N ASP A 173 -19.05 5.81 6.76
CA ASP A 173 -18.83 5.95 8.21
C ASP A 173 -19.58 4.88 9.03
N VAL A 174 -20.20 3.88 8.39
CA VAL A 174 -20.86 2.77 9.07
C VAL A 174 -20.00 1.53 9.01
N LEU A 175 -19.61 1.01 10.17
CA LEU A 175 -19.00 -0.31 10.34
C LEU A 175 -20.08 -1.30 10.79
N ALA A 176 -20.28 -2.36 10.03
CA ALA A 176 -21.15 -3.47 10.40
C ALA A 176 -20.30 -4.64 10.92
N VAL A 177 -20.69 -5.17 12.08
CA VAL A 177 -19.93 -6.21 12.79
C VAL A 177 -20.85 -7.38 13.08
N PRO A 178 -20.58 -8.56 12.51
CA PRO A 178 -21.31 -9.73 12.88
C PRO A 178 -20.68 -10.39 14.10
N LEU A 179 -21.53 -10.82 15.01
CA LEU A 179 -21.19 -11.49 16.25
C LEU A 179 -21.85 -12.86 16.26
N GLU A 180 -21.18 -13.87 16.80
CA GLU A 180 -21.76 -15.19 17.00
C GLU A 180 -21.25 -15.92 18.23
N ASP A 181 -22.05 -16.88 18.67
CA ASP A 181 -21.67 -17.94 19.60
C ASP A 181 -21.79 -19.32 18.93
N SER A 182 -22.10 -20.38 19.69
CA SER A 182 -22.22 -21.72 19.11
C SER A 182 -23.41 -21.89 18.16
N ASP A 183 -24.52 -21.17 18.36
CA ASP A 183 -25.80 -21.48 17.70
C ASP A 183 -26.61 -20.23 17.32
N SER A 184 -26.16 -19.04 17.73
CA SER A 184 -26.84 -17.78 17.49
C SER A 184 -25.86 -16.71 17.02
N GLY A 185 -26.43 -15.66 16.44
CA GLY A 185 -25.67 -14.52 15.99
C GLY A 185 -26.44 -13.22 16.14
N LYS A 186 -25.71 -12.13 15.93
CA LYS A 186 -26.21 -10.77 15.98
C LYS A 186 -25.37 -9.92 15.04
N ILE A 187 -25.97 -8.90 14.44
CA ILE A 187 -25.23 -7.94 13.63
C ILE A 187 -25.45 -6.57 14.26
N ILE A 188 -24.37 -5.95 14.70
CA ILE A 188 -24.37 -4.62 15.28
C ILE A 188 -23.69 -3.63 14.33
N PHE A 189 -23.91 -2.35 14.58
CA PHE A 189 -23.38 -1.28 13.75
C PHE A 189 -22.69 -0.22 14.60
N TYR A 190 -21.58 0.32 14.11
CA TYR A 190 -20.87 1.46 14.69
C TYR A 190 -20.79 2.60 13.69
N ASP A 191 -21.00 3.82 14.19
CA ASP A 191 -20.57 5.06 13.55
C ASP A 191 -19.06 5.24 13.81
N VAL A 192 -18.28 5.26 12.74
CA VAL A 192 -16.82 5.39 12.74
C VAL A 192 -16.34 6.73 12.15
N THR A 193 -17.21 7.75 12.13
CA THR A 193 -16.82 9.14 11.76
C THR A 193 -15.63 9.62 12.59
N ASN A 194 -15.58 9.20 13.86
CA ASN A 194 -14.39 9.29 14.71
C ASN A 194 -13.84 7.88 15.01
N PRO A 195 -12.88 7.36 14.22
CA PRO A 195 -12.37 6.00 14.38
C PRO A 195 -11.78 5.71 15.76
N GLU A 196 -11.19 6.71 16.44
CA GLU A 196 -10.61 6.50 17.77
C GLU A 196 -11.67 6.39 18.87
N ASN A 197 -12.92 6.78 18.58
CA ASN A 197 -14.05 6.66 19.49
C ASN A 197 -15.34 6.30 18.72
N PRO A 198 -15.45 5.05 18.22
CA PRO A 198 -16.66 4.61 17.52
C PRO A 198 -17.89 4.66 18.42
N VAL A 199 -19.05 4.95 17.82
CA VAL A 199 -20.32 5.04 18.55
C VAL A 199 -21.26 3.94 18.09
N LEU A 200 -21.73 3.09 19.01
CA LEU A 200 -22.68 2.03 18.71
C LEU A 200 -24.04 2.62 18.30
N PHE A 201 -24.61 2.17 17.19
CA PHE A 201 -25.99 2.50 16.81
C PHE A 201 -26.99 1.82 17.76
N ASP A 202 -28.18 2.39 17.90
CA ASP A 202 -29.23 1.90 18.80
C ASP A 202 -30.06 0.74 18.24
N HIS A 203 -29.73 0.26 17.04
CA HIS A 203 -30.37 -0.84 16.35
C HIS A 203 -29.37 -1.92 15.95
N TYR A 204 -29.87 -3.13 15.78
CA TYR A 204 -29.11 -4.33 15.43
C TYR A 204 -30.02 -5.34 14.71
N ILE A 205 -29.43 -6.34 14.05
CA ILE A 205 -30.15 -7.50 13.53
C ILE A 205 -29.93 -8.67 14.49
N ASP A 206 -31.03 -9.25 14.98
CA ASP A 206 -30.97 -10.44 15.83
C ASP A 206 -31.07 -11.72 14.99
N ARG A 207 -30.23 -12.71 15.27
CA ARG A 207 -30.20 -14.00 14.55
C ARG A 207 -30.16 -15.16 15.56
N PRO A 208 -31.26 -15.38 16.32
CA PRO A 208 -31.26 -16.29 17.47
C PRO A 208 -31.08 -17.77 17.14
N THR A 209 -31.14 -18.16 15.86
CA THR A 209 -31.03 -19.54 15.39
C THR A 209 -30.07 -19.70 14.21
N SER A 210 -29.24 -18.68 13.96
CA SER A 210 -28.33 -18.63 12.82
C SER A 210 -27.05 -17.92 13.22
N LYS A 211 -25.92 -18.46 12.79
CA LYS A 211 -24.61 -17.81 12.95
C LYS A 211 -24.41 -16.65 11.99
N SER A 212 -23.40 -15.82 12.19
CA SER A 212 -23.06 -14.68 11.33
C SER A 212 -21.55 -14.66 11.07
N GLY A 213 -21.04 -15.62 10.31
CA GLY A 213 -19.59 -15.75 10.12
C GLY A 213 -18.96 -14.55 9.40
N ALA A 214 -19.68 -13.98 8.43
CA ALA A 214 -19.25 -12.76 7.73
C ALA A 214 -20.46 -11.97 7.22
N ILE A 215 -20.29 -10.66 7.03
CA ILE A 215 -21.33 -9.80 6.46
C ILE A 215 -20.77 -8.89 5.37
N ALA A 216 -21.63 -8.45 4.45
CA ALA A 216 -21.38 -7.40 3.48
C ALA A 216 -22.48 -6.34 3.55
N LEU A 217 -22.13 -5.05 3.49
CA LEU A 217 -23.08 -3.94 3.54
C LEU A 217 -22.91 -3.01 2.33
N THR A 218 -24.01 -2.59 1.70
CA THR A 218 -24.00 -1.62 0.59
C THR A 218 -25.24 -0.72 0.61
N LYS A 219 -25.19 0.39 -0.13
CA LYS A 219 -26.36 1.24 -0.43
C LYS A 219 -26.80 1.02 -1.87
N LEU A 220 -28.08 0.70 -2.04
CA LEU A 220 -28.71 0.46 -3.33
C LEU A 220 -29.05 1.78 -4.04
N SER A 221 -29.32 1.71 -5.34
CA SER A 221 -29.70 2.85 -6.19
C SER A 221 -30.98 3.57 -5.72
N ASN A 222 -31.88 2.87 -5.04
CA ASN A 222 -33.08 3.44 -4.42
C ASN A 222 -32.82 4.11 -3.05
N GLY A 223 -31.56 4.17 -2.61
CA GLY A 223 -31.11 4.78 -1.37
C GLY A 223 -31.28 3.93 -0.11
N ARG A 224 -31.85 2.72 -0.20
CA ARG A 224 -31.92 1.76 0.92
C ARG A 224 -30.62 0.99 1.06
N PHE A 225 -30.44 0.34 2.19
CA PHE A 225 -29.25 -0.45 2.50
C PHE A 225 -29.55 -1.93 2.36
N LEU A 226 -28.64 -2.65 1.72
CA LEU A 226 -28.67 -4.10 1.61
C LEU A 226 -27.52 -4.66 2.44
N LEU A 227 -27.85 -5.61 3.31
CA LEU A 227 -26.89 -6.38 4.07
C LEU A 227 -27.00 -7.86 3.66
N ALA A 228 -25.88 -8.50 3.40
CA ALA A 228 -25.77 -9.95 3.23
C ALA A 228 -25.06 -10.53 4.44
N ALA A 229 -25.57 -11.62 5.00
CA ALA A 229 -24.96 -12.33 6.12
C ALA A 229 -24.69 -13.79 5.75
N TRP A 230 -23.42 -14.17 5.74
CA TRP A 230 -22.94 -15.51 5.45
C TRP A 230 -23.00 -16.41 6.69
N SER A 231 -23.36 -17.68 6.50
CA SER A 231 -23.45 -18.68 7.55
C SER A 231 -23.12 -20.05 6.99
N ASP A 232 -22.10 -20.71 7.55
CA ASP A 232 -21.57 -22.01 7.06
C ASP A 232 -21.23 -23.02 8.16
N SER A 233 -21.46 -22.67 9.43
CA SER A 233 -21.04 -23.49 10.57
C SER A 233 -22.14 -23.64 11.63
N ASP A 234 -23.41 -23.47 11.24
CA ASP A 234 -24.58 -23.75 12.08
C ASP A 234 -25.30 -25.05 11.67
N GLN A 235 -26.45 -25.33 12.28
CA GLN A 235 -27.21 -26.57 12.04
C GLN A 235 -27.99 -26.56 10.70
N LEU A 236 -27.85 -25.49 9.91
CA LEU A 236 -28.57 -25.26 8.67
C LEU A 236 -27.61 -25.35 7.46
N GLU A 237 -28.16 -25.43 6.25
CA GLU A 237 -27.36 -25.42 5.02
C GLU A 237 -26.65 -24.07 4.84
N ASN A 238 -25.44 -24.10 4.25
CA ASN A 238 -24.65 -22.89 4.05
C ASN A 238 -25.42 -21.92 3.14
N ARG A 239 -25.51 -20.66 3.57
CA ARG A 239 -26.45 -19.70 2.98
C ARG A 239 -26.02 -18.26 3.19
N ILE A 240 -26.60 -17.39 2.38
CA ILE A 240 -26.61 -15.94 2.60
C ILE A 240 -28.02 -15.50 2.93
N ASP A 241 -28.19 -14.83 4.07
CA ASP A 241 -29.42 -14.11 4.39
C ASP A 241 -29.29 -12.64 3.99
N PHE A 242 -30.21 -12.14 3.16
CA PHE A 242 -30.24 -10.76 2.66
C PHE A 242 -31.27 -9.92 3.43
N TYR A 243 -30.78 -8.93 4.16
CA TYR A 243 -31.58 -7.97 4.93
C TYR A 243 -31.65 -6.65 4.19
N LEU A 244 -32.86 -6.11 4.10
CA LEU A 244 -33.13 -4.85 3.41
C LEU A 244 -33.58 -3.81 4.45
N SER A 245 -32.93 -2.65 4.50
CA SER A 245 -33.21 -1.63 5.53
C SER A 245 -34.66 -1.14 5.49
N ASN A 246 -35.22 -0.73 6.63
CA ASN A 246 -36.60 -0.27 6.73
C ASN A 246 -36.85 1.04 5.95
N SER A 247 -35.80 1.81 5.70
CA SER A 247 -35.88 3.09 4.99
C SER A 247 -34.54 3.47 4.33
N THR A 248 -34.47 4.65 3.70
CA THR A 248 -33.23 5.25 3.18
C THR A 248 -32.39 5.96 4.26
N ASP A 249 -32.95 6.14 5.45
CA ASP A 249 -32.31 6.63 6.66
C ASP A 249 -31.77 5.42 7.45
N PHE A 250 -30.44 5.39 7.65
CA PHE A 250 -29.75 4.24 8.25
C PHE A 250 -30.19 4.03 9.70
N ASP A 251 -30.52 5.10 10.43
CA ASP A 251 -30.97 5.05 11.83
C ASP A 251 -32.31 4.31 12.01
N ARG A 252 -33.03 4.03 10.91
CA ARG A 252 -34.24 3.21 10.94
C ARG A 252 -33.97 1.71 10.94
N GLY A 253 -32.70 1.32 10.81
CA GLY A 253 -32.22 -0.05 10.88
C GLY A 253 -32.84 -0.99 9.84
N PHE A 254 -32.86 -2.27 10.20
CA PHE A 254 -33.32 -3.37 9.38
C PHE A 254 -34.51 -4.08 10.07
N SER A 255 -35.26 -4.88 9.31
CA SER A 255 -36.28 -5.75 9.89
C SER A 255 -35.64 -7.07 10.33
N ASN A 256 -35.89 -7.49 11.57
CA ASN A 256 -35.44 -8.81 12.06
C ASN A 256 -36.23 -9.97 11.42
N ASP A 257 -37.46 -9.71 10.98
CA ASP A 257 -38.38 -10.75 10.51
C ASP A 257 -38.50 -10.82 8.97
N SER A 258 -37.79 -9.96 8.24
CA SER A 258 -37.91 -9.84 6.78
C SER A 258 -36.55 -9.87 6.10
N TYR A 259 -36.17 -11.05 5.65
CA TYR A 259 -34.98 -11.30 4.83
C TYR A 259 -35.30 -12.38 3.79
N SER A 260 -34.49 -12.42 2.72
CA SER A 260 -34.50 -13.53 1.76
C SER A 260 -33.28 -14.40 1.99
N THR A 261 -33.41 -15.71 1.83
CA THR A 261 -32.32 -16.68 2.00
C THR A 261 -31.95 -17.25 0.64
N TRP A 262 -30.66 -17.23 0.33
CA TRP A 262 -30.06 -17.85 -0.84
C TRP A 262 -29.12 -18.97 -0.38
N PHE A 263 -29.17 -20.13 -1.01
CA PHE A 263 -28.35 -21.28 -0.63
C PHE A 263 -27.14 -21.43 -1.53
N HIS A 264 -26.02 -21.86 -0.96
CA HIS A 264 -24.76 -22.01 -1.69
C HIS A 264 -24.85 -22.98 -2.88
N THR A 265 -25.77 -23.95 -2.82
CA THR A 265 -26.07 -24.92 -3.87
C THR A 265 -26.77 -24.31 -5.09
N GLU A 266 -27.24 -23.08 -5.00
CA GLU A 266 -27.93 -22.33 -6.05
C GLU A 266 -26.97 -21.46 -6.89
N VAL A 267 -25.66 -21.51 -6.62
CA VAL A 267 -24.66 -20.73 -7.33
C VAL A 267 -24.61 -21.07 -8.81
N GLN A 268 -24.61 -20.01 -9.63
CA GLN A 268 -24.39 -20.10 -11.05
C GLN A 268 -22.93 -19.77 -11.34
N ALA A 269 -22.43 -20.21 -12.49
CA ALA A 269 -21.08 -19.89 -12.95
C ALA A 269 -21.16 -19.31 -14.35
N ALA A 270 -20.44 -18.22 -14.59
CA ALA A 270 -20.18 -17.75 -15.94
C ALA A 270 -19.40 -18.83 -16.72
N ASN A 271 -19.44 -18.74 -18.05
CA ASN A 271 -18.62 -19.59 -18.90
C ASN A 271 -17.17 -19.59 -18.38
N ILE A 272 -16.52 -20.75 -18.30
CA ILE A 272 -15.16 -21.01 -17.78
C ILE A 272 -14.95 -21.01 -16.25
N GLN A 273 -15.93 -20.60 -15.45
CA GLN A 273 -15.84 -20.68 -13.99
C GLN A 273 -16.41 -22.00 -13.45
N ASP A 274 -15.94 -22.43 -12.28
CA ASP A 274 -16.60 -23.48 -11.51
C ASP A 274 -17.85 -22.94 -10.80
N ALA A 275 -18.81 -23.82 -10.50
CA ALA A 275 -19.97 -23.49 -9.69
C ALA A 275 -19.73 -23.83 -8.21
N ASN A 276 -18.51 -23.60 -7.70
CA ASN A 276 -18.23 -23.75 -6.28
C ASN A 276 -18.48 -22.43 -5.54
N PHE A 277 -19.08 -22.56 -4.37
CA PHE A 277 -19.24 -21.49 -3.40
C PHE A 277 -18.50 -21.92 -2.14
N SER A 278 -17.37 -21.27 -1.87
CA SER A 278 -16.44 -21.67 -0.81
C SER A 278 -16.93 -21.27 0.59
N ASN A 279 -16.25 -21.73 1.63
CA ASN A 279 -16.47 -21.25 2.99
C ASN A 279 -15.73 -19.94 3.16
N PHE A 280 -16.48 -18.83 3.24
CA PHE A 280 -15.89 -17.49 3.25
C PHE A 280 -15.74 -16.97 4.67
N GLN A 281 -14.51 -16.62 5.03
CA GLN A 281 -14.23 -15.89 6.27
C GLN A 281 -14.61 -14.41 6.14
N THR A 282 -14.68 -13.88 4.93
CA THR A 282 -15.10 -12.51 4.66
C THR A 282 -15.87 -12.42 3.36
N ILE A 283 -16.93 -11.60 3.35
CA ILE A 283 -17.65 -11.20 2.15
C ILE A 283 -17.77 -9.67 2.06
N ASN A 284 -17.73 -9.09 0.86
CA ASN A 284 -17.89 -7.65 0.66
C ASN A 284 -18.67 -7.35 -0.61
N PHE A 285 -19.49 -6.31 -0.58
CA PHE A 285 -20.14 -5.79 -1.78
C PHE A 285 -19.22 -4.80 -2.51
N ILE A 286 -19.27 -4.80 -3.85
CA ILE A 286 -18.59 -3.85 -4.71
C ILE A 286 -19.61 -3.30 -5.71
N ASN A 287 -19.71 -1.98 -5.81
CA ASN A 287 -20.67 -1.33 -6.71
C ASN A 287 -19.95 -0.86 -7.98
N GLN A 288 -20.49 -1.23 -9.13
CA GLN A 288 -20.02 -0.73 -10.41
C GLN A 288 -20.79 0.52 -10.83
N SER A 289 -20.16 1.43 -11.56
CA SER A 289 -20.75 2.72 -11.96
C SER A 289 -21.95 2.58 -12.91
N ASP A 290 -22.13 1.43 -13.55
CA ASP A 290 -23.31 1.09 -14.37
C ASP A 290 -24.49 0.52 -13.56
N GLY A 291 -24.36 0.43 -12.23
CA GLY A 291 -25.39 -0.05 -11.31
C GLY A 291 -25.34 -1.55 -11.02
N LYS A 292 -24.42 -2.30 -11.61
CA LYS A 292 -24.21 -3.71 -11.24
C LYS A 292 -23.66 -3.83 -9.82
N LEU A 293 -24.14 -4.84 -9.11
CA LEU A 293 -23.68 -5.20 -7.77
C LEU A 293 -22.87 -6.48 -7.85
N PHE A 294 -21.70 -6.46 -7.22
CA PHE A 294 -20.83 -7.62 -7.08
C PHE A 294 -20.68 -7.98 -5.62
N LEU A 295 -20.48 -9.27 -5.35
CA LEU A 295 -20.10 -9.82 -4.06
C LEU A 295 -18.73 -10.48 -4.21
N ALA A 296 -17.77 -10.12 -3.38
CA ALA A 296 -16.48 -10.78 -3.27
C ALA A 296 -16.46 -11.64 -2.01
N GLY A 297 -16.01 -12.89 -2.11
CA GLY A 297 -15.80 -13.81 -1.00
C GLY A 297 -14.33 -14.19 -0.88
N LEU A 298 -13.78 -14.11 0.32
CA LEU A 298 -12.36 -14.38 0.61
C LEU A 298 -12.24 -15.63 1.47
N HIS A 299 -11.36 -16.54 1.07
CA HIS A 299 -11.13 -17.80 1.78
C HIS A 299 -9.71 -18.32 1.57
N ASN A 300 -9.27 -19.22 2.46
CA ASN A 300 -8.14 -20.09 2.21
C ASN A 300 -8.66 -21.50 1.86
N THR A 301 -7.96 -22.25 1.01
CA THR A 301 -8.37 -23.63 0.67
C THR A 301 -8.11 -24.65 1.78
N SER A 302 -7.68 -24.23 2.97
CA SER A 302 -7.33 -25.09 4.10
C SER A 302 -7.81 -24.46 5.41
N ASP A 303 -8.80 -25.08 6.03
CA ASP A 303 -9.44 -24.66 7.29
C ASP A 303 -8.55 -24.84 8.56
N ALA A 304 -7.24 -25.02 8.39
CA ALA A 304 -6.34 -25.53 9.44
C ALA A 304 -5.38 -24.47 9.96
N ALA A 305 -5.83 -23.59 10.84
CA ALA A 305 -4.92 -22.88 11.75
C ALA A 305 -4.22 -23.89 12.70
N PRO A 306 -2.91 -23.77 12.98
CA PRO A 306 -1.95 -22.74 12.56
C PRO A 306 -1.14 -23.16 11.32
N ILE A 307 -1.38 -24.35 10.77
CA ILE A 307 -0.60 -24.89 9.66
C ILE A 307 -1.25 -24.46 8.35
N ILE A 308 -0.86 -23.26 7.92
CA ILE A 308 -1.35 -22.58 6.72
C ILE A 308 -0.77 -23.28 5.47
N ASN A 309 -1.40 -24.36 5.04
CA ASN A 309 -0.99 -25.12 3.85
C ASN A 309 -1.91 -24.91 2.64
N GLY A 310 -2.93 -24.05 2.74
CA GLY A 310 -3.83 -23.75 1.64
C GLY A 310 -3.44 -22.48 0.89
N SER A 311 -4.20 -22.22 -0.18
CA SER A 311 -4.04 -21.04 -1.03
C SER A 311 -5.11 -20.02 -0.70
N ASP A 312 -4.74 -18.74 -0.65
CA ASP A 312 -5.68 -17.64 -0.44
C ASP A 312 -6.34 -17.27 -1.77
N TRP A 313 -7.67 -17.21 -1.78
CA TRP A 313 -8.47 -16.90 -2.96
C TRP A 313 -9.51 -15.83 -2.67
N VAL A 314 -9.75 -14.99 -3.68
CA VAL A 314 -10.95 -14.16 -3.76
C VAL A 314 -11.81 -14.68 -4.91
N ASP A 315 -13.05 -15.02 -4.61
CA ASP A 315 -14.09 -15.33 -5.59
C ASP A 315 -14.96 -14.08 -5.81
N LEU A 316 -15.29 -13.77 -7.07
CA LEU A 316 -16.09 -12.63 -7.45
C LEU A 316 -17.40 -13.10 -8.10
N TYR A 317 -18.52 -12.58 -7.60
CA TYR A 317 -19.86 -12.93 -8.02
C TYR A 317 -20.65 -11.68 -8.46
N THR A 318 -21.50 -11.78 -9.48
CA THR A 318 -22.58 -10.81 -9.67
C THR A 318 -23.76 -11.16 -8.77
N VAL A 319 -24.49 -10.14 -8.32
CA VAL A 319 -25.69 -10.27 -7.51
C VAL A 319 -26.83 -9.55 -8.21
N ASP A 320 -27.72 -10.34 -8.83
CA ASP A 320 -28.76 -9.83 -9.71
C ASP A 320 -30.15 -10.01 -9.10
N PHE A 321 -30.86 -8.90 -8.85
CA PHE A 321 -32.24 -8.92 -8.38
C PHE A 321 -33.20 -8.76 -9.56
N ILE A 322 -34.17 -9.68 -9.68
CA ILE A 322 -35.11 -9.68 -10.79
C ILE A 322 -35.98 -8.41 -10.73
N ASN A 323 -35.94 -7.61 -11.80
CA ASN A 323 -36.66 -6.33 -11.90
C ASN A 323 -36.32 -5.32 -10.78
N ASP A 324 -35.10 -5.36 -10.23
CA ASP A 324 -34.69 -4.54 -9.07
C ASP A 324 -35.58 -4.73 -7.82
N ASP A 325 -36.26 -5.88 -7.71
CA ASP A 325 -37.01 -6.24 -6.52
C ASP A 325 -36.08 -6.83 -5.46
N TYR A 326 -35.49 -5.93 -4.67
CA TYR A 326 -34.56 -6.28 -3.60
C TYR A 326 -35.16 -7.10 -2.45
N GLN A 327 -36.48 -7.39 -2.46
CA GLN A 327 -37.10 -8.33 -1.52
C GLN A 327 -37.09 -9.78 -2.04
N THR A 328 -36.75 -9.99 -3.30
CA THR A 328 -36.63 -11.33 -3.89
C THR A 328 -35.28 -11.96 -3.57
N ILE A 329 -35.18 -13.28 -3.76
CA ILE A 329 -33.92 -14.01 -3.68
C ILE A 329 -33.10 -13.60 -4.94
N PRO A 330 -31.87 -13.08 -4.80
CA PRO A 330 -31.06 -12.72 -5.94
C PRO A 330 -30.54 -13.97 -6.67
N VAL A 331 -30.17 -13.79 -7.94
CA VAL A 331 -29.33 -14.74 -8.67
C VAL A 331 -27.87 -14.37 -8.43
N ILE A 332 -27.08 -15.32 -7.92
CA ILE A 332 -25.65 -15.14 -7.67
C ILE A 332 -24.86 -15.95 -8.70
N THR A 333 -24.01 -15.27 -9.47
CA THR A 333 -23.21 -15.89 -10.54
C THR A 333 -21.73 -15.63 -10.33
N LYS A 334 -20.91 -16.67 -10.20
CA LYS A 334 -19.45 -16.57 -10.15
C LYS A 334 -18.92 -16.10 -11.51
N VAL A 335 -18.24 -14.97 -11.53
CA VAL A 335 -17.69 -14.36 -12.76
C VAL A 335 -16.17 -14.42 -12.83
N ALA A 336 -15.49 -14.42 -11.69
CA ALA A 336 -14.05 -14.56 -11.62
C ALA A 336 -13.60 -15.20 -10.29
N ASN A 337 -12.37 -15.71 -10.28
CA ASN A 337 -11.64 -16.00 -9.06
C ASN A 337 -10.17 -15.63 -9.26
N LYS A 338 -9.45 -15.43 -8.16
CA LYS A 338 -8.03 -15.09 -8.22
C LYS A 338 -7.31 -15.53 -6.95
N GLN A 339 -6.17 -16.18 -7.14
CA GLN A 339 -5.28 -16.56 -6.06
C GLN A 339 -4.43 -15.36 -5.64
N PHE A 340 -4.29 -15.18 -4.34
CA PHE A 340 -3.40 -14.23 -3.70
C PHE A 340 -2.34 -14.97 -2.91
N PHE A 341 -1.18 -14.34 -2.74
CA PHE A 341 -0.02 -14.91 -2.07
C PHE A 341 0.26 -14.09 -0.82
N CYS A 342 -0.30 -14.54 0.31
CA CYS A 342 0.09 -14.04 1.62
C CYS A 342 1.40 -14.73 2.02
N VAL A 343 2.47 -13.95 2.22
CA VAL A 343 3.79 -14.47 2.58
C VAL A 343 4.22 -13.95 3.95
N ASP A 344 5.18 -14.64 4.58
CA ASP A 344 5.86 -14.20 5.80
C ASP A 344 4.92 -13.82 6.96
N ASN A 345 3.81 -14.53 7.16
CA ASN A 345 2.83 -14.24 8.20
C ASN A 345 2.21 -12.82 8.12
N HIS A 346 2.10 -12.23 6.93
CA HIS A 346 1.43 -10.92 6.76
C HIS A 346 -0.04 -11.03 6.32
N GLY A 347 -0.58 -12.23 6.20
CA GLY A 347 -1.95 -12.42 5.76
C GLY A 347 -2.37 -13.88 5.75
N ASN A 348 -3.67 -14.10 5.85
CA ASN A 348 -4.37 -15.33 5.53
C ASN A 348 -5.86 -15.01 5.36
N PHE A 349 -6.49 -15.42 4.26
CA PHE A 349 -7.92 -15.14 4.02
C PHE A 349 -8.89 -16.02 4.80
N ASP A 350 -8.42 -17.03 5.54
CA ASP A 350 -9.14 -17.79 6.57
C ASP A 350 -8.91 -17.23 7.98
N ALA A 351 -8.00 -16.26 8.12
CA ALA A 351 -7.93 -15.40 9.29
C ALA A 351 -8.81 -14.17 9.09
N ALA A 352 -8.33 -13.23 8.28
CA ALA A 352 -9.03 -11.98 8.02
C ALA A 352 -8.86 -11.57 6.57
N GLY A 353 -9.97 -11.25 5.93
CA GLY A 353 -10.04 -10.64 4.61
C GLY A 353 -10.75 -9.29 4.66
N GLY A 354 -10.67 -8.55 3.57
CA GLY A 354 -11.45 -7.34 3.35
C GLY A 354 -11.29 -6.78 1.95
N ILE A 355 -12.33 -6.13 1.44
CA ILE A 355 -12.30 -5.38 0.19
C ILE A 355 -12.63 -3.92 0.46
N TYR A 356 -11.85 -3.03 -0.12
CA TYR A 356 -12.04 -1.59 -0.03
C TYR A 356 -12.12 -0.97 -1.42
N THR A 357 -13.04 -0.03 -1.58
CA THR A 357 -13.08 0.86 -2.74
C THR A 357 -12.77 2.27 -2.27
N ASP A 358 -11.68 2.85 -2.77
CA ASP A 358 -11.29 4.20 -2.39
C ASP A 358 -12.14 5.28 -3.10
N SER A 359 -11.94 6.54 -2.72
CA SER A 359 -12.66 7.67 -3.31
C SER A 359 -12.29 7.97 -4.77
N LEU A 360 -11.21 7.36 -5.28
CA LEU A 360 -10.76 7.47 -6.66
C LEU A 360 -11.36 6.35 -7.54
N GLY A 361 -12.14 5.44 -6.94
CA GLY A 361 -12.71 4.29 -7.63
C GLY A 361 -11.68 3.19 -7.89
N SER A 362 -10.68 3.05 -7.01
CA SER A 362 -9.70 1.96 -7.05
C SER A 362 -10.04 0.85 -6.05
N LEU A 363 -9.86 -0.39 -6.48
CA LEU A 363 -10.10 -1.60 -5.68
C LEU A 363 -8.84 -2.05 -4.92
N GLY A 364 -8.99 -2.32 -3.63
CA GLY A 364 -7.97 -2.92 -2.77
C GLY A 364 -8.49 -4.14 -2.02
N VAL A 365 -7.64 -5.14 -1.83
CA VAL A 365 -7.88 -6.31 -0.98
C VAL A 365 -6.95 -6.24 0.21
N TYR A 366 -7.46 -6.53 1.39
CA TYR A 366 -6.69 -6.58 2.63
C TYR A 366 -6.73 -7.99 3.21
N SER A 367 -5.64 -8.37 3.87
CA SER A 367 -5.60 -9.56 4.72
C SER A 367 -4.86 -9.27 6.00
N ALA A 368 -5.24 -9.89 7.12
CA ALA A 368 -4.42 -9.92 8.31
C ALA A 368 -3.99 -11.34 8.64
N TYR A 369 -2.87 -11.47 9.34
CA TYR A 369 -2.49 -12.75 9.93
C TYR A 369 -3.40 -13.11 11.10
N PHE A 370 -3.37 -14.36 11.55
CA PHE A 370 -4.26 -14.84 12.62
C PHE A 370 -4.02 -14.11 13.96
N TRP A 371 -2.78 -13.82 14.33
CA TRP A 371 -2.42 -13.28 15.65
C TRP A 371 -1.28 -12.27 15.55
N LYS A 372 -0.96 -11.62 16.67
CA LYS A 372 0.15 -10.67 16.76
C LYS A 372 1.49 -11.42 16.85
N GLU A 373 2.54 -10.89 16.24
CA GLU A 373 3.92 -11.39 16.33
C GLU A 373 4.84 -10.26 16.79
N ASP A 374 5.71 -10.50 17.78
CA ASP A 374 6.70 -9.52 18.28
C ASP A 374 6.12 -8.11 18.55
N ASP A 375 4.97 -8.06 19.23
CA ASP A 375 4.21 -6.85 19.56
C ASP A 375 3.72 -6.04 18.35
N GLN A 376 3.59 -6.72 17.21
CA GLN A 376 3.09 -6.18 15.97
C GLN A 376 1.86 -6.95 15.49
N ILE A 377 0.95 -6.24 14.84
CA ILE A 377 -0.13 -6.84 14.07
C ILE A 377 0.21 -6.65 12.60
N GLN A 378 0.38 -7.77 11.90
CA GLN A 378 0.79 -7.81 10.51
C GLN A 378 -0.41 -8.01 9.60
N PHE A 379 -0.43 -7.25 8.51
CA PHE A 379 -1.43 -7.36 7.47
C PHE A 379 -0.84 -7.01 6.09
N SER A 380 -1.65 -7.19 5.07
CA SER A 380 -1.26 -7.11 3.67
C SER A 380 -2.25 -6.25 2.91
N GLU A 381 -1.75 -5.38 2.02
CA GLU A 381 -2.55 -4.68 1.02
C GLU A 381 -2.22 -5.23 -0.37
N PHE A 382 -3.21 -5.79 -1.05
CA PHE A 382 -3.16 -6.12 -2.46
C PHE A 382 -3.93 -5.07 -3.23
N ARG A 383 -3.26 -4.40 -4.15
CA ARG A 383 -3.83 -3.23 -4.82
C ARG A 383 -4.04 -3.47 -6.30
N TRP A 384 -5.10 -2.88 -6.81
CA TRP A 384 -5.16 -2.53 -8.22
C TRP A 384 -4.03 -1.55 -8.57
N VAL A 385 -3.51 -1.69 -9.78
CA VAL A 385 -2.56 -0.74 -10.36
C VAL A 385 -3.12 -0.21 -11.65
N ASP A 386 -3.06 1.10 -11.82
CA ASP A 386 -3.34 1.73 -13.10
C ASP A 386 -2.49 1.10 -14.20
N ASP A 387 -3.09 0.98 -15.39
CA ASP A 387 -2.34 0.59 -16.58
C ASP A 387 -1.61 1.78 -17.23
N THR A 388 -1.86 3.00 -16.74
CA THR A 388 -1.32 4.24 -17.30
C THR A 388 -0.82 5.19 -16.22
N ILE A 389 0.19 5.99 -16.52
CA ILE A 389 0.76 6.95 -15.57
C ILE A 389 1.23 8.23 -16.25
N THR A 390 1.12 9.35 -15.53
CA THR A 390 1.64 10.65 -15.97
C THR A 390 2.54 11.34 -14.94
N ILE A 391 2.45 10.98 -13.67
CA ILE A 391 3.26 11.55 -12.58
C ILE A 391 4.14 10.47 -11.96
N ILE A 392 5.38 10.80 -11.63
CA ILE A 392 6.35 9.80 -11.15
C ILE A 392 6.02 9.28 -9.74
N ASP A 393 5.27 10.02 -8.94
CA ASP A 393 4.90 9.62 -7.57
C ASP A 393 4.01 8.36 -7.53
N ASP A 394 3.38 8.00 -8.64
CA ASP A 394 2.64 6.74 -8.79
C ASP A 394 3.46 5.62 -9.42
N GLY A 395 4.69 5.92 -9.83
CA GLY A 395 5.57 5.02 -10.57
C GLY A 395 6.13 3.92 -9.68
N TRP A 396 6.28 2.74 -10.24
CA TRP A 396 6.70 1.56 -9.49
C TRP A 396 7.45 0.57 -10.38
N ILE A 397 8.28 -0.25 -9.73
CA ILE A 397 8.99 -1.39 -10.30
C ILE A 397 8.67 -2.62 -9.46
N GLU A 398 8.41 -3.74 -10.11
CA GLU A 398 8.23 -5.02 -9.47
C GLU A 398 9.24 -6.01 -10.06
N LEU A 399 10.14 -6.51 -9.22
CA LEU A 399 11.18 -7.46 -9.61
C LEU A 399 10.87 -8.83 -9.02
N TYR A 400 10.95 -9.87 -9.84
CA TYR A 400 10.65 -11.24 -9.42
C TYR A 400 11.92 -12.08 -9.43
N ARG A 401 12.04 -12.98 -8.45
CA ARG A 401 13.18 -13.89 -8.37
C ARG A 401 13.24 -14.92 -9.50
N ASP A 402 12.10 -15.28 -10.06
CA ASP A 402 12.04 -16.25 -11.15
C ASP A 402 11.47 -15.61 -12.42
N LYS A 403 11.76 -16.23 -13.56
CA LYS A 403 11.23 -15.87 -14.87
C LYS A 403 9.71 -15.99 -14.91
N ASN A 404 9.08 -15.27 -15.83
CA ASN A 404 7.62 -15.24 -16.02
C ASN A 404 6.86 -14.81 -14.75
N PHE A 405 7.43 -13.87 -13.99
CA PHE A 405 6.78 -13.23 -12.85
C PHE A 405 6.41 -14.21 -11.72
N ARG A 406 7.30 -15.16 -11.44
CA ARG A 406 7.08 -16.22 -10.46
C ARG A 406 7.86 -16.00 -9.18
N ASN A 407 7.42 -16.69 -8.13
CA ASN A 407 8.07 -16.74 -6.83
C ASN A 407 8.09 -15.36 -6.13
N SER A 408 8.87 -15.23 -5.07
CA SER A 408 9.00 -13.97 -4.31
C SER A 408 9.38 -12.80 -5.21
N ASN A 409 8.78 -11.65 -4.93
CA ASN A 409 9.05 -10.39 -5.61
C ASN A 409 9.49 -9.31 -4.61
N ILE A 410 9.95 -8.19 -5.13
CA ILE A 410 10.00 -6.91 -4.42
C ILE A 410 9.29 -5.86 -5.26
N ILE A 411 8.52 -5.01 -4.58
CA ILE A 411 7.94 -3.82 -5.17
C ILE A 411 8.73 -2.62 -4.65
N ILE A 412 9.06 -1.73 -5.57
CA ILE A 412 9.76 -0.49 -5.31
C ILE A 412 8.84 0.60 -5.87
N ASP A 413 8.17 1.35 -5.00
CA ASP A 413 7.43 2.54 -5.40
C ASP A 413 8.38 3.75 -5.39
N TYR A 414 8.19 4.67 -6.33
CA TYR A 414 9.05 5.84 -6.45
C TYR A 414 9.09 6.66 -5.16
N VAL A 415 7.94 6.97 -4.59
CA VAL A 415 7.83 7.71 -3.32
C VAL A 415 8.55 7.04 -2.14
N ASP A 416 8.66 5.71 -2.17
CA ASP A 416 9.25 4.89 -1.11
C ASP A 416 10.73 4.57 -1.37
N ARG A 417 11.28 5.00 -2.51
CA ARG A 417 12.63 4.64 -3.00
C ARG A 417 13.79 4.93 -2.05
N ASN A 418 13.60 5.84 -1.09
CA ASN A 418 14.63 6.24 -0.13
C ASN A 418 14.46 5.57 1.24
N HIS A 419 13.44 4.71 1.42
CA HIS A 419 13.21 4.01 2.69
C HIS A 419 13.97 2.69 2.81
N ARG A 420 14.55 2.21 1.70
CA ARG A 420 15.39 1.00 1.64
C ARG A 420 16.68 1.28 0.91
N ASP A 421 17.71 0.51 1.23
CA ASP A 421 18.97 0.56 0.52
C ASP A 421 18.90 -0.33 -0.73
N TYR A 422 18.50 0.26 -1.86
CA TYR A 422 18.50 -0.42 -3.16
C TYR A 422 19.88 -0.45 -3.82
N SER A 423 20.94 0.03 -3.15
CA SER A 423 22.31 -0.15 -3.60
C SER A 423 22.83 -1.57 -3.32
N ASP A 424 22.20 -2.35 -2.43
CA ASP A 424 22.54 -3.76 -2.23
C ASP A 424 21.32 -4.59 -1.82
N TYR A 425 20.84 -5.42 -2.74
CA TYR A 425 19.67 -6.28 -2.52
C TYR A 425 19.87 -7.36 -1.45
N ASN A 426 21.11 -7.65 -1.03
CA ASN A 426 21.34 -8.53 0.12
C ASN A 426 20.83 -7.91 1.43
N THR A 427 20.78 -6.58 1.52
CA THR A 427 20.31 -5.87 2.72
C THR A 427 18.79 -5.97 2.91
N ILE A 428 18.05 -6.22 1.83
CA ILE A 428 16.59 -6.38 1.83
C ILE A 428 16.14 -7.83 1.62
N SER A 429 17.05 -8.80 1.83
CA SER A 429 16.79 -10.24 1.68
C SER A 429 16.28 -10.68 0.31
N PHE A 430 16.33 -9.83 -0.72
CA PHE A 430 15.97 -10.21 -2.09
C PHE A 430 17.13 -10.94 -2.78
N GLY A 431 18.35 -10.48 -2.52
CA GLY A 431 19.60 -11.03 -3.04
C GLY A 431 19.81 -10.74 -4.53
N ASP A 432 20.79 -11.44 -5.11
CA ASP A 432 21.20 -11.30 -6.51
C ASP A 432 20.42 -12.26 -7.42
N ARG A 433 19.11 -12.00 -7.60
CA ARG A 433 18.19 -13.00 -8.18
C ARG A 433 17.07 -12.46 -9.06
N ALA A 434 17.01 -11.17 -9.39
CA ALA A 434 15.92 -10.72 -10.26
C ALA A 434 16.06 -11.39 -11.65
N SER A 435 15.01 -12.08 -12.08
CA SER A 435 14.94 -12.79 -13.37
C SER A 435 13.86 -12.23 -14.30
N SER A 436 12.90 -11.49 -13.76
CA SER A 436 11.85 -10.83 -14.54
C SER A 436 11.40 -9.53 -13.86
N ALA A 437 10.85 -8.62 -14.63
CA ALA A 437 10.45 -7.30 -14.14
C ALA A 437 9.14 -6.84 -14.77
N LYS A 438 8.31 -6.17 -13.98
CA LYS A 438 7.19 -5.34 -14.44
C LYS A 438 7.39 -3.92 -13.94
N TRP A 439 7.01 -2.93 -14.72
CA TRP A 439 7.10 -1.55 -14.27
C TRP A 439 6.07 -0.65 -14.93
N LEU A 440 5.78 0.44 -14.26
CA LEU A 440 4.97 1.55 -14.76
C LEU A 440 5.69 2.85 -14.42
N LEU A 441 6.18 3.55 -15.44
CA LEU A 441 6.89 4.82 -15.29
C LEU A 441 6.41 5.82 -16.34
N PRO A 442 6.37 7.13 -16.02
CA PRO A 442 6.15 8.18 -17.00
C PRO A 442 7.21 8.16 -18.12
N VAL A 443 6.85 8.72 -19.28
CA VAL A 443 7.69 8.69 -20.50
C VAL A 443 9.04 9.39 -20.38
N ASP A 444 9.27 10.19 -19.34
CA ASP A 444 10.52 10.91 -19.08
C ASP A 444 11.36 10.28 -17.95
N TYR A 445 10.94 9.13 -17.42
CA TYR A 445 11.64 8.38 -16.38
C TYR A 445 12.10 7.01 -16.85
N GLN A 446 13.12 6.49 -16.18
CA GLN A 446 13.60 5.14 -16.33
C GLN A 446 14.02 4.56 -14.99
N TYR A 447 14.22 3.26 -14.98
CA TYR A 447 14.81 2.53 -13.87
C TYR A 447 16.06 1.81 -14.33
N LEU A 448 17.16 1.97 -13.59
CA LEU A 448 18.42 1.31 -13.90
C LEU A 448 18.59 0.11 -12.98
N LEU A 449 18.73 -1.07 -13.58
CA LEU A 449 19.14 -2.29 -12.91
C LEU A 449 20.65 -2.50 -13.10
N PHE A 450 21.34 -2.99 -12.06
CA PHE A 450 22.77 -3.29 -12.12
C PHE A 450 23.08 -4.72 -11.69
N GLU A 451 24.07 -5.31 -12.37
CA GLU A 451 24.53 -6.69 -12.17
C GLU A 451 25.08 -6.93 -10.76
N HIS A 452 25.71 -5.91 -10.18
CA HIS A 452 26.36 -6.00 -8.88
C HIS A 452 25.85 -4.94 -7.94
N SER A 453 26.09 -5.14 -6.64
CA SER A 453 25.78 -4.13 -5.63
C SER A 453 26.54 -2.83 -5.90
N ASN A 454 26.09 -1.74 -5.30
CA ASN A 454 26.59 -0.39 -5.43
C ASN A 454 26.62 0.10 -6.89
N PHE A 455 25.62 -0.29 -7.69
CA PHE A 455 25.43 0.15 -9.07
C PHE A 455 26.61 -0.20 -10.02
N LYS A 456 27.25 -1.35 -9.78
CA LYS A 456 28.42 -1.87 -10.52
C LYS A 456 28.04 -2.89 -11.59
N GLY A 457 29.00 -3.23 -12.44
CA GLY A 457 28.84 -4.21 -13.51
C GLY A 457 27.93 -3.70 -14.63
N LYS A 458 27.35 -4.64 -15.40
CA LYS A 458 26.43 -4.30 -16.48
C LYS A 458 25.20 -3.55 -15.95
N MET A 459 24.63 -2.71 -16.81
CA MET A 459 23.41 -1.95 -16.55
C MET A 459 22.31 -2.35 -17.53
N LYS A 460 21.06 -2.42 -17.06
CA LYS A 460 19.86 -2.53 -17.88
C LYS A 460 18.91 -1.37 -17.58
N GLN A 461 18.55 -0.62 -18.62
CA GLN A 461 17.55 0.44 -18.55
C GLN A 461 16.15 -0.14 -18.75
N LEU A 462 15.23 0.21 -17.85
CA LEU A 462 13.80 -0.01 -17.97
C LEU A 462 13.15 1.35 -18.28
N LEU A 463 12.87 1.61 -19.55
CA LEU A 463 12.34 2.90 -20.01
C LEU A 463 10.87 3.04 -19.64
N GLY A 464 10.48 4.22 -19.17
CA GLY A 464 9.08 4.56 -18.97
C GLY A 464 8.38 4.81 -20.29
N THR A 465 7.17 4.26 -20.41
CA THR A 465 6.33 4.35 -21.60
C THR A 465 5.00 5.03 -21.30
N GLY A 466 4.75 5.38 -20.04
CA GLY A 466 3.44 5.83 -19.56
C GLY A 466 2.43 4.70 -19.40
N VAL A 467 2.80 3.45 -19.69
CA VAL A 467 1.96 2.25 -19.52
C VAL A 467 2.74 1.10 -18.87
N VAL A 468 2.03 0.08 -18.38
CA VAL A 468 2.69 -1.10 -17.80
C VAL A 468 3.53 -1.79 -18.88
N THR A 469 4.80 -2.03 -18.56
CA THR A 469 5.76 -2.73 -19.42
C THR A 469 6.37 -3.89 -18.64
N GLU A 470 6.80 -4.94 -19.33
CA GLU A 470 7.33 -6.13 -18.70
C GLU A 470 8.48 -6.77 -19.48
N ILE A 471 9.35 -7.47 -18.75
CA ILE A 471 10.37 -8.39 -19.24
C ILE A 471 10.17 -9.69 -18.47
N ASP A 472 9.73 -10.75 -19.15
CA ASP A 472 9.48 -12.07 -18.59
C ASP A 472 10.77 -12.87 -18.34
N ASP A 473 11.86 -12.56 -19.05
CA ASP A 473 13.20 -13.14 -18.84
C ASP A 473 14.32 -12.10 -19.05
N LEU A 474 14.96 -11.65 -17.97
CA LEU A 474 16.12 -10.74 -18.02
C LEU A 474 17.35 -11.41 -18.68
N GLY A 475 17.39 -12.74 -18.72
CA GLY A 475 18.41 -13.51 -19.42
C GLY A 475 18.43 -13.27 -20.93
N ASP A 476 17.28 -12.98 -21.55
CA ASP A 476 17.17 -12.70 -22.98
C ASP A 476 17.88 -11.41 -23.40
N PHE A 477 18.19 -10.55 -22.42
CA PHE A 477 18.92 -9.31 -22.61
C PHE A 477 20.39 -9.38 -22.18
N TYR A 478 20.94 -10.59 -22.01
CA TYR A 478 22.32 -10.84 -21.54
C TYR A 478 22.65 -10.23 -20.17
N PHE A 479 21.62 -9.93 -19.39
CA PHE A 479 21.71 -9.40 -18.03
C PHE A 479 21.76 -10.53 -17.00
N GLY A 480 20.99 -11.61 -17.24
CA GLY A 480 20.99 -12.82 -16.41
C GLY A 480 20.22 -12.66 -15.10
N ASP A 481 20.31 -13.69 -14.25
CA ASP A 481 19.61 -13.78 -12.94
C ASP A 481 20.47 -13.18 -11.82
N ILE A 482 21.08 -12.02 -12.08
CA ILE A 482 22.09 -11.41 -11.21
C ILE A 482 21.85 -9.91 -11.10
N THR A 483 20.62 -9.49 -10.80
CA THR A 483 20.39 -8.09 -10.42
C THR A 483 20.61 -7.92 -8.92
N SER A 484 21.56 -7.05 -8.54
CA SER A 484 21.94 -6.82 -7.15
C SER A 484 21.67 -5.40 -6.64
N SER A 485 21.43 -4.44 -7.54
CA SER A 485 21.11 -3.06 -7.15
C SER A 485 20.35 -2.31 -8.22
N SER A 486 19.70 -1.20 -7.84
CA SER A 486 18.93 -0.39 -8.77
C SER A 486 18.60 1.01 -8.25
N HIS A 487 18.19 1.91 -9.15
CA HIS A 487 17.61 3.20 -8.79
C HIS A 487 16.81 3.84 -9.94
N TYR A 488 15.97 4.81 -9.58
CA TYR A 488 15.27 5.67 -10.53
C TYR A 488 16.16 6.79 -11.06
N CYS A 489 15.99 7.14 -12.34
CA CYS A 489 16.49 8.40 -12.88
C CYS A 489 15.60 8.89 -14.02
N ARG A 490 15.77 10.15 -14.42
CA ARG A 490 15.14 10.66 -15.65
C ARG A 490 15.87 10.10 -16.88
N ILE A 491 15.15 9.97 -17.99
CA ILE A 491 15.76 9.56 -19.26
C ILE A 491 16.70 10.65 -19.75
N VAL A 492 16.20 11.89 -19.76
CA VAL A 492 16.96 13.09 -20.15
C VAL A 492 16.92 14.08 -18.98
N ILE A 493 18.08 14.56 -18.56
CA ILE A 493 18.21 15.66 -17.59
C ILE A 493 18.58 16.96 -18.31
N ASP A 494 18.00 18.06 -17.85
CA ASP A 494 18.26 19.42 -18.31
C ASP A 494 18.83 20.32 -17.20
N ASP A 495 18.77 19.89 -15.94
CA ASP A 495 19.33 20.59 -14.79
C ASP A 495 20.63 19.92 -14.31
N ILE A 496 21.68 20.72 -14.13
CA ILE A 496 22.97 20.22 -13.64
C ILE A 496 22.87 19.61 -12.24
N SER A 497 21.93 20.04 -11.40
CA SER A 497 21.70 19.49 -10.06
C SER A 497 21.29 18.01 -10.07
N GLU A 498 20.74 17.52 -11.19
CA GLU A 498 20.41 16.12 -11.43
C GLU A 498 21.60 15.31 -11.95
N SER A 499 22.74 15.96 -12.24
CA SER A 499 23.92 15.30 -12.79
C SER A 499 24.62 14.39 -11.80
N TRP A 500 25.09 13.25 -12.31
CA TRP A 500 25.92 12.31 -11.58
C TRP A 500 27.02 11.72 -12.48
N ILE A 501 28.16 11.43 -11.88
CA ILE A 501 29.30 10.74 -12.50
C ILE A 501 29.77 9.64 -11.55
N ASP A 502 29.78 8.41 -12.03
CA ASP A 502 30.33 7.24 -11.34
C ASP A 502 31.64 6.82 -11.97
N LEU A 503 32.71 6.85 -11.18
CA LEU A 503 34.06 6.44 -11.58
C LEU A 503 34.39 5.08 -10.97
N PHE A 504 34.97 4.21 -11.78
CA PHE A 504 35.28 2.84 -11.39
C PHE A 504 36.78 2.55 -11.54
N GLU A 505 37.32 1.83 -10.56
CA GLU A 505 38.73 1.47 -10.52
C GLU A 505 39.15 0.57 -11.68
N HIS A 506 38.27 -0.34 -12.09
CA HIS A 506 38.50 -1.32 -13.16
C HIS A 506 37.64 -1.03 -14.40
N ASP A 507 37.97 -1.70 -15.50
CA ASP A 507 37.14 -1.69 -16.70
C ASP A 507 35.80 -2.37 -16.42
N THR A 508 34.85 -2.21 -17.34
CA THR A 508 33.52 -2.82 -17.26
C THR A 508 32.77 -2.54 -15.96
N PHE A 509 33.01 -1.35 -15.36
CA PHE A 509 32.32 -0.85 -14.16
C PHE A 509 32.58 -1.69 -12.90
N GLU A 510 33.79 -2.24 -12.79
CA GLU A 510 34.23 -3.10 -11.69
C GLU A 510 35.13 -2.37 -10.66
N GLY A 511 35.36 -3.05 -9.53
CA GLY A 511 36.24 -2.57 -8.47
C GLY A 511 35.59 -1.54 -7.54
N ARG A 512 36.38 -0.63 -6.99
CA ARG A 512 35.86 0.47 -6.15
C ARG A 512 35.14 1.50 -7.01
N ARG A 513 34.08 2.09 -6.45
CA ARG A 513 33.25 3.12 -7.10
C ARG A 513 33.33 4.44 -6.33
N LEU A 514 33.47 5.54 -7.06
CA LEU A 514 33.33 6.91 -6.56
C LEU A 514 32.18 7.58 -7.31
N SER A 515 31.13 7.97 -6.59
CA SER A 515 30.02 8.74 -7.16
C SER A 515 30.20 10.23 -6.88
N ILE A 516 29.99 11.05 -7.90
CA ILE A 516 30.13 12.51 -7.88
C ILE A 516 28.79 13.08 -8.34
N THR A 517 28.09 13.76 -7.45
CA THR A 517 26.83 14.46 -7.78
C THR A 517 27.04 15.96 -7.80
N ALA A 518 26.32 16.70 -8.65
CA ALA A 518 26.48 18.15 -8.71
C ALA A 518 26.19 18.86 -7.37
N GLY A 519 25.27 18.32 -6.56
CA GLY A 519 24.98 18.82 -5.21
C GLY A 519 26.18 18.75 -4.24
N SER A 520 27.15 17.86 -4.49
CA SER A 520 28.38 17.72 -3.69
C SER A 520 29.52 18.66 -4.10
N GLY A 521 29.24 19.63 -4.98
CA GLY A 521 30.17 20.67 -5.40
C GLY A 521 30.96 20.34 -6.67
N GLY A 522 30.88 19.11 -7.19
CA GLY A 522 31.29 18.75 -8.55
C GLY A 522 32.76 19.07 -8.94
N ILE A 523 33.59 19.37 -7.94
CA ILE A 523 34.97 19.81 -8.07
C ILE A 523 35.79 18.98 -7.08
N LEU A 524 36.69 18.15 -7.58
CA LEU A 524 37.54 17.28 -6.79
C LEU A 524 39.02 17.51 -7.16
N GLY A 525 39.74 18.24 -6.32
CA GLY A 525 41.12 18.67 -6.60
C GLY A 525 42.19 17.59 -6.40
N ASN A 526 41.90 16.53 -5.63
CA ASN A 526 42.83 15.43 -5.37
C ASN A 526 42.09 14.14 -4.93
N TYR A 527 42.17 13.08 -5.74
CA TYR A 527 41.53 11.79 -5.47
C TYR A 527 42.20 10.96 -4.37
N ASP A 528 43.49 11.14 -4.11
CA ASP A 528 44.23 10.33 -3.13
C ASP A 528 43.74 10.56 -1.69
N ASN A 529 43.08 11.70 -1.46
CA ASN A 529 42.50 12.07 -0.17
C ASN A 529 41.01 11.73 -0.08
N ILE A 530 40.41 11.16 -1.12
CA ILE A 530 38.99 10.83 -1.15
C ILE A 530 38.83 9.39 -0.67
N SER A 531 38.20 9.24 0.50
CA SER A 531 37.76 7.94 0.97
C SER A 531 36.58 7.48 0.13
N VAL A 532 36.67 6.24 -0.37
CA VAL A 532 35.59 5.55 -1.07
C VAL A 532 35.25 4.26 -0.33
N GLU A 533 34.26 3.52 -0.82
CA GLU A 533 33.93 2.21 -0.29
C GLU A 533 35.19 1.31 -0.21
N GLY A 534 35.46 0.72 0.98
CA GLY A 534 36.64 -0.11 1.22
C GLY A 534 37.76 0.50 2.10
N SER A 535 37.53 1.66 2.73
CA SER A 535 38.41 2.31 3.74
C SER A 535 39.82 2.75 3.29
N SER A 536 40.20 2.48 2.03
CA SER A 536 41.39 3.02 1.36
C SER A 536 40.96 4.06 0.33
N GLY A 537 41.67 5.19 0.24
CA GLY A 537 41.35 6.24 -0.73
C GLY A 537 41.40 5.73 -2.17
N PHE A 538 40.65 6.33 -3.11
CA PHE A 538 40.43 5.81 -4.48
C PHE A 538 41.73 5.55 -5.28
N ASN A 539 42.85 6.19 -4.89
CA ASN A 539 44.23 5.90 -5.33
C ASN A 539 44.43 6.02 -6.84
N ASP A 540 44.24 7.24 -7.36
CA ASP A 540 44.39 7.73 -8.74
C ASP A 540 43.92 6.84 -9.91
N LYS A 541 43.28 5.69 -9.66
CA LYS A 541 42.99 4.69 -10.68
C LYS A 541 41.52 4.75 -11.12
N VAL A 542 41.26 5.26 -12.32
CA VAL A 542 39.95 5.22 -12.97
C VAL A 542 40.12 4.51 -14.31
N SER A 543 39.39 3.42 -14.52
CA SER A 543 39.46 2.66 -15.78
C SER A 543 38.15 2.66 -16.56
N SER A 544 37.01 2.94 -15.91
CA SER A 544 35.72 3.13 -16.57
C SER A 544 34.87 4.19 -15.88
N VAL A 545 33.89 4.73 -16.59
CA VAL A 545 33.00 5.79 -16.10
C VAL A 545 31.59 5.62 -16.65
N ARG A 546 30.59 5.87 -15.81
CA ARG A 546 29.19 6.06 -16.19
C ARG A 546 28.76 7.44 -15.75
N TYR A 547 28.00 8.17 -16.57
CA TYR A 547 27.60 9.53 -16.22
C TYR A 547 26.28 9.93 -16.86
N GLN A 548 25.62 10.91 -16.27
CA GLN A 548 24.49 11.62 -16.86
C GLN A 548 24.70 13.12 -16.62
N LEU A 549 24.81 13.88 -17.71
CA LEU A 549 25.10 15.31 -17.71
C LEU A 549 24.14 16.00 -18.69
N PRO A 550 23.54 17.17 -18.37
CA PRO A 550 22.69 17.91 -19.29
C PRO A 550 23.39 18.26 -20.59
N GLU A 551 22.61 18.47 -21.65
CA GLU A 551 23.16 18.90 -22.95
C GLU A 551 24.04 20.15 -22.79
N GLY A 552 25.27 20.07 -23.32
CA GLY A 552 26.22 21.18 -23.29
C GLY A 552 27.02 21.31 -21.98
N VAL A 553 26.66 20.59 -20.92
CA VAL A 553 27.48 20.50 -19.70
C VAL A 553 28.70 19.61 -19.97
N VAL A 554 29.86 20.07 -19.52
CA VAL A 554 31.11 19.34 -19.68
C VAL A 554 31.72 19.02 -18.32
N TYR A 555 32.18 17.78 -18.15
CA TYR A 555 32.98 17.34 -17.03
C TYR A 555 34.35 16.87 -17.51
N LYS A 556 35.43 17.23 -16.81
CA LYS A 556 36.80 16.85 -17.21
C LYS A 556 37.46 16.00 -16.15
N LEU A 557 38.07 14.89 -16.59
CA LEU A 557 38.91 14.01 -15.78
C LEU A 557 40.37 14.27 -16.15
N TYR A 558 41.22 14.61 -15.16
CA TYR A 558 42.62 15.00 -15.35
C TYR A 558 43.58 13.96 -14.78
N GLN A 559 44.66 13.71 -15.52
CA GLN A 559 45.67 12.72 -15.14
C GLN A 559 46.44 13.12 -13.86
N HIS A 560 46.59 14.41 -13.58
CA HIS A 560 47.31 14.94 -12.42
C HIS A 560 46.38 15.73 -11.49
N SER A 561 46.81 15.92 -10.25
CA SER A 561 46.09 16.73 -9.26
C SER A 561 46.00 18.19 -9.71
N ASN A 562 45.11 18.97 -9.09
CA ASN A 562 44.94 20.41 -9.39
C ASN A 562 44.59 20.71 -10.87
N TYR A 563 43.94 19.77 -11.56
CA TYR A 563 43.46 19.91 -12.94
C TYR A 563 44.59 20.09 -13.97
N GLU A 564 45.72 19.40 -13.75
CA GLU A 564 46.89 19.41 -14.64
C GLU A 564 47.00 18.15 -15.50
N GLY A 565 47.88 18.21 -16.51
CA GLY A 565 48.19 17.08 -17.39
C GLY A 565 47.18 16.86 -18.52
N SER A 566 47.24 15.67 -19.10
CA SER A 566 46.25 15.20 -20.08
C SER A 566 44.88 15.06 -19.43
N TYR A 567 43.82 15.26 -20.20
CA TYR A 567 42.45 15.11 -19.72
C TYR A 567 41.55 14.46 -20.77
N ILE A 568 40.43 13.89 -20.31
CA ILE A 568 39.27 13.56 -21.16
C ILE A 568 38.09 14.44 -20.79
N THR A 569 37.23 14.62 -21.78
CA THR A 569 36.00 15.41 -21.70
C THR A 569 34.82 14.46 -21.73
N LEU A 570 34.02 14.45 -20.67
CA LEU A 570 32.69 13.88 -20.65
C LEU A 570 31.73 15.00 -21.06
N THR A 571 31.05 14.82 -22.19
CA THR A 571 30.10 15.81 -22.72
C THR A 571 28.70 15.29 -22.46
N GLY A 572 27.89 16.11 -21.83
CA GLY A 572 26.49 15.81 -21.58
C GLY A 572 25.62 15.97 -22.81
N ASN A 573 24.67 15.05 -22.94
CA ASN A 573 23.56 15.03 -23.89
C ASN A 573 22.20 14.85 -23.17
N GLY A 574 22.21 14.90 -21.83
CA GLY A 574 21.07 14.64 -20.95
C GLY A 574 20.81 13.16 -20.66
N GLU A 575 21.34 12.25 -21.46
CA GLU A 575 21.14 10.79 -21.33
C GLU A 575 22.26 10.12 -20.52
N VAL A 576 22.03 8.87 -20.13
CA VAL A 576 23.03 8.06 -19.42
C VAL A 576 24.06 7.53 -20.43
N GLU A 577 25.32 7.83 -20.18
CA GLU A 577 26.46 7.47 -21.01
C GLU A 577 27.44 6.55 -20.28
N GLU A 578 28.11 5.67 -21.04
CA GLU A 578 29.04 4.67 -20.53
C GLU A 578 30.35 4.65 -21.33
N ILE A 579 31.47 4.73 -20.63
CA ILE A 579 32.80 4.42 -21.18
C ILE A 579 33.36 3.25 -20.39
N SER A 580 33.17 2.04 -20.93
CA SER A 580 33.55 0.78 -20.28
C SER A 580 35.06 0.57 -20.16
N ASN A 581 35.87 1.28 -20.96
CA ASN A 581 37.32 1.29 -20.86
C ASN A 581 37.91 2.62 -21.33
N LEU A 582 38.46 3.42 -20.41
CA LEU A 582 39.06 4.73 -20.74
C LEU A 582 40.27 4.62 -21.68
N ARG A 583 40.92 3.45 -21.76
CA ARG A 583 42.04 3.23 -22.70
C ARG A 583 41.60 3.28 -24.15
N ASP A 584 40.33 3.01 -24.44
CA ASP A 584 39.78 3.12 -25.80
C ASP A 584 39.75 4.57 -26.29
N LEU A 585 39.77 5.54 -25.36
CA LEU A 585 39.91 6.97 -25.63
C LEU A 585 41.36 7.45 -25.56
N SER A 586 42.34 6.53 -25.57
CA SER A 586 43.77 6.84 -25.39
C SER A 586 44.09 7.58 -24.09
N PHE A 587 43.25 7.43 -23.07
CA PHE A 587 43.47 7.97 -21.73
C PHE A 587 44.04 6.88 -20.82
N SER A 588 45.06 7.20 -20.02
CA SER A 588 45.60 6.24 -19.05
C SER A 588 44.55 5.91 -17.99
N ASP A 589 44.73 4.81 -17.27
CA ASP A 589 43.94 4.47 -16.09
C ASP A 589 44.23 5.37 -14.87
N LYS A 590 44.95 6.49 -15.07
CA LYS A 590 45.28 7.47 -14.03
C LYS A 590 44.42 8.72 -14.14
N THR A 591 43.60 8.97 -13.11
CA THR A 591 42.85 10.20 -12.90
C THR A 591 43.10 10.68 -11.47
N SER A 592 43.63 11.88 -11.31
CA SER A 592 44.00 12.43 -10.00
C SER A 592 43.13 13.62 -9.58
N SER A 593 42.39 14.24 -10.50
CA SER A 593 41.44 15.32 -10.21
C SER A 593 40.37 15.45 -11.28
N SER A 594 39.27 16.14 -10.96
CA SER A 594 38.15 16.33 -11.88
C SER A 594 37.29 17.54 -11.51
N LYS A 595 36.62 18.11 -12.51
CA LYS A 595 35.70 19.24 -12.29
C LYS A 595 34.68 19.40 -13.42
N PHE A 596 33.54 19.98 -13.08
CA PHE A 596 32.70 20.64 -14.07
C PHE A 596 33.46 21.78 -14.74
N ASN A 597 33.21 21.95 -16.03
CA ASN A 597 33.69 23.05 -16.83
C ASN A 597 32.46 23.81 -17.34
N LEU A 598 31.87 24.59 -16.43
CA LEU A 598 30.72 25.45 -16.67
C LEU A 598 31.07 26.66 -17.53
#